data_AF-A0A507WMT4-F1
#
_entry.id   AF-A0A507WMT4-F1
#
_cell.length_a   1.000
_cell.length_b   1.000
_cell.length_c   1.000
_cell.angle_alpha   90.00
_cell.angle_beta   90.00
_cell.angle_gamma   90.00
#
_symmetry.space_group_name_H-M   'P 1'
#
loop_
_entity.id
_entity.type
_entity.pdbx_description
1 polymer ?
#
loop_
_entity_poly.entity_id
_entity_poly.type
_entity_poly.pdbx_seq_one_letter_code
_entity_poly.pdbx_strand_id
1 'polypeptide(L)'
;MNVVCGKCSHVRSDSEQAPDWQCPACGVAYVKVQKESSEQEGVVEDGHKQIKDAIISFKVKTTLFFLMLLILVVAVSNNNTRKWPELHSKSRVLFEQGSYAAAIDMEKKALVIAHNDENDDDRVARSLYSLAHFSRKSGQFVEAEAFYKQAIFLWNKTKSSDMEIVLGDLAQMYMEQGRFSEAEPLLMRYLHVTEKRGDQGEIVLRLEALAIIYKETGRIYQYKTTVTRVKKIRGG
;
A
#
# COMPACT_ATOMS: atom_id res chain seq x y z
N MET A 1 9.31 87.93 -1.98
CA MET A 1 8.90 86.73 -1.21
C MET A 1 9.17 87.02 0.25
N ASN A 2 8.13 87.14 1.09
CA ASN A 2 8.30 87.50 2.49
C ASN A 2 8.89 86.33 3.28
N VAL A 3 10.19 86.37 3.57
CA VAL A 3 10.85 85.37 4.39
C VAL A 3 10.58 85.71 5.86
N VAL A 4 9.73 84.90 6.50
CA VAL A 4 9.40 85.04 7.93
C VAL A 4 10.33 84.14 8.74
N CYS A 5 11.00 84.70 9.75
CA CYS A 5 11.87 83.92 10.63
C CYS A 5 11.04 83.02 11.55
N GLY A 6 11.26 81.70 11.50
CA GLY A 6 10.54 80.75 12.36
C GLY A 6 10.82 80.89 13.86
N LYS A 7 11.85 81.63 14.28
CA LYS A 7 12.21 81.81 15.71
C LYS A 7 11.57 83.05 16.34
N CYS A 8 11.55 84.18 15.65
CA CYS A 8 11.05 85.45 16.18
C CYS A 8 9.87 86.03 15.39
N SER A 9 9.39 85.33 14.36
CA SER A 9 8.33 85.77 13.46
C SER A 9 8.62 87.09 12.72
N HIS A 10 9.87 87.55 12.71
CA HIS A 10 10.30 88.75 11.97
C HIS A 10 10.12 88.54 10.47
N VAL A 11 9.49 89.50 9.81
CA VAL A 11 9.33 89.55 8.34
C VAL A 11 10.38 90.49 7.78
N ARG A 12 11.27 89.97 6.94
CA ARG A 12 12.39 90.74 6.42
C ARG A 12 11.94 91.83 5.44
N SER A 13 12.51 93.03 5.58
CA SER A 13 12.29 94.18 4.67
C SER A 13 13.51 94.42 3.78
N ASP A 14 13.29 94.90 2.55
CA ASP A 14 14.35 95.13 1.54
C ASP A 14 15.35 96.24 1.93
N SER A 15 15.02 97.04 2.95
CA SER A 15 15.86 98.13 3.47
C SER A 15 16.83 97.72 4.59
N GLU A 16 16.82 96.45 5.02
CA GLU A 16 17.62 95.96 6.15
C GLU A 16 19.00 95.44 5.72
N GLN A 17 20.09 96.06 6.22
CA GLN A 17 21.47 95.67 5.95
C GLN A 17 21.91 94.49 6.84
N ALA A 18 21.47 93.28 6.51
CA ALA A 18 22.00 92.04 7.06
C ALA A 18 22.26 91.02 5.95
N PRO A 19 23.10 89.99 6.13
CA PRO A 19 23.24 88.92 5.15
C PRO A 19 21.93 88.17 4.92
N ASP A 20 21.66 87.73 3.68
CA ASP A 20 20.39 87.07 3.30
C ASP A 20 20.12 85.76 4.06
N TRP A 21 21.16 85.10 4.54
CA TRP A 21 21.07 83.85 5.28
C TRP A 21 20.81 84.05 6.77
N GLN A 22 20.79 85.29 7.28
CA GLN A 22 20.66 85.60 8.70
C GLN A 22 19.49 86.55 8.98
N CYS A 23 18.67 86.24 10.00
CA CYS A 23 17.60 87.14 10.41
C CYS A 23 18.18 88.38 11.12
N PRO A 24 17.90 89.61 10.64
CA PRO A 24 18.47 90.83 11.21
C PRO A 24 18.01 91.08 12.66
N ALA A 25 16.81 90.63 13.03
CA ALA A 25 16.24 90.89 14.35
C ALA A 25 16.79 90.01 15.48
N CYS A 26 17.11 88.73 15.19
CA CYS A 26 17.54 87.78 16.24
C CYS A 26 18.88 87.08 15.95
N GLY A 27 19.52 87.38 14.82
CA GLY A 27 20.81 86.84 14.43
C GLY A 27 20.81 85.36 14.06
N VAL A 28 19.66 84.68 14.05
CA VAL A 28 19.57 83.25 13.72
C VAL A 28 19.55 83.05 12.21
N ALA A 29 20.33 82.08 11.73
CA ALA A 29 20.37 81.72 10.33
C ALA A 29 19.03 81.09 9.90
N TYR A 30 18.54 81.45 8.70
CA TYR A 30 17.39 80.77 8.10
C TYR A 30 17.82 79.35 7.74
N VAL A 31 17.39 78.36 8.53
CA VAL A 31 17.65 76.96 8.22
C VAL A 31 16.69 76.56 7.10
N LYS A 32 17.23 76.30 5.90
CA LYS A 32 16.50 75.52 4.89
C LYS A 32 16.31 74.12 5.47
N VAL A 33 15.12 73.86 5.99
CA VAL A 33 14.70 72.48 6.30
C VAL A 33 14.54 71.78 4.95
N GLN A 34 15.55 71.02 4.53
CA GLN A 34 15.34 70.02 3.50
C GLN A 34 14.36 69.01 4.09
N LYS A 35 13.14 69.00 3.56
CA LYS A 35 12.17 67.96 3.84
C LYS A 35 12.66 66.69 3.13
N GLU A 36 13.51 65.91 3.79
CA GLU A 36 13.67 64.49 3.46
C GLU A 36 12.40 63.76 3.93
N SER A 37 11.32 63.89 3.17
CA SER A 37 10.07 63.17 3.46
C SER A 37 9.30 62.93 2.17
N SER A 38 9.81 62.02 1.34
CA SER A 38 9.01 61.34 0.29
C SER A 38 9.75 60.19 -0.40
N GLU A 39 11.08 60.10 -0.34
CA GLU A 39 11.83 59.01 -1.00
C GLU A 39 12.01 57.74 -0.14
N GLN A 40 12.01 57.86 1.19
CA GLN A 40 12.20 56.68 2.07
C GLN A 40 10.93 55.83 2.23
N GLU A 41 9.73 56.40 2.10
CA GLU A 41 8.47 55.62 2.17
C GLU A 41 8.31 54.68 0.97
N GLY A 42 8.63 55.14 -0.25
CA GLY A 42 8.59 54.30 -1.45
C GLY A 42 9.62 53.16 -1.45
N VAL A 43 10.83 53.40 -0.92
CA VAL A 43 11.88 52.38 -0.81
C VAL A 43 11.56 51.33 0.27
N VAL A 44 10.94 51.75 1.39
CA VAL A 44 10.49 50.83 2.44
C VAL A 44 9.26 50.03 2.00
N GLU A 45 8.31 50.65 1.27
CA GLU A 45 7.16 49.96 0.69
C GLU A 45 7.57 48.94 -0.39
N ASP A 46 8.52 49.29 -1.28
CA ASP A 46 9.07 48.36 -2.28
C ASP A 46 9.85 47.22 -1.65
N GLY A 47 10.63 47.48 -0.59
CA GLY A 47 11.30 46.45 0.20
C GLY A 47 10.31 45.50 0.88
N HIS A 48 9.25 46.03 1.50
CA HIS A 48 8.19 45.23 2.11
C HIS A 48 7.44 44.37 1.09
N LYS A 49 7.21 44.88 -0.12
CA LYS A 49 6.59 44.14 -1.23
C LYS A 49 7.49 43.02 -1.73
N GLN A 50 8.79 43.29 -1.95
CA GLN A 50 9.76 42.26 -2.35
C GLN A 50 9.88 41.13 -1.32
N ILE A 51 9.87 41.45 -0.02
CA ILE A 51 9.92 40.44 1.05
C ILE A 51 8.64 39.59 1.05
N LYS A 52 7.47 40.19 0.91
CA LYS A 52 6.19 39.45 0.83
C LYS A 52 6.16 38.52 -0.38
N ASP A 53 6.57 39.01 -1.55
CA ASP A 53 6.60 38.23 -2.79
C ASP A 53 7.62 37.08 -2.70
N ALA A 54 8.78 37.30 -2.08
CA ALA A 54 9.77 36.26 -1.82
C ALA A 54 9.23 35.18 -0.87
N ILE A 55 8.54 35.57 0.20
CA ILE A 55 7.89 34.63 1.13
C ILE A 55 6.78 33.83 0.43
N ILE A 56 5.96 34.48 -0.39
CA ILE A 56 4.90 33.81 -1.16
C ILE A 56 5.54 32.81 -2.15
N SER A 57 6.56 33.22 -2.89
CA SER A 57 7.28 32.34 -3.83
C SER A 57 7.91 31.14 -3.11
N PHE A 58 8.53 31.36 -1.95
CA PHE A 58 9.10 30.29 -1.13
C PHE A 58 8.03 29.32 -0.61
N LYS A 59 6.90 29.85 -0.09
CA LYS A 59 5.77 29.03 0.35
C LYS A 59 5.16 28.22 -0.79
N VAL A 60 5.00 28.80 -1.99
CA VAL A 60 4.49 28.09 -3.17
C VAL A 60 5.47 27.01 -3.64
N LYS A 61 6.77 27.28 -3.67
CA LYS A 61 7.78 26.28 -4.06
C LYS A 61 7.84 25.12 -3.06
N THR A 62 7.77 25.42 -1.77
CA THR A 62 7.77 24.39 -0.72
C THR A 62 6.49 23.57 -0.76
N THR A 63 5.31 24.17 -0.93
CA THR A 63 4.04 23.42 -1.09
C THR A 63 4.04 22.57 -2.36
N LEU A 64 4.53 23.09 -3.50
CA LEU A 64 4.67 22.31 -4.74
C LEU A 64 5.66 21.15 -4.58
N PHE A 65 6.76 21.36 -3.85
CA PHE A 65 7.72 20.30 -3.55
C PHE A 65 7.09 19.19 -2.71
N PHE A 66 6.36 19.53 -1.64
CA PHE A 66 5.64 18.52 -0.83
C PHE A 66 4.52 17.84 -1.60
N LEU A 67 3.81 18.55 -2.47
CA LEU A 67 2.79 17.98 -3.35
C LEU A 67 3.40 17.01 -4.37
N MET A 68 4.54 17.36 -4.98
CA MET A 68 5.29 16.47 -5.88
C MET A 68 5.81 15.24 -5.13
N LEU A 69 6.35 15.41 -3.92
CA LEU A 69 6.80 14.32 -3.07
C LEU A 69 5.64 13.39 -2.71
N LEU A 70 4.48 13.94 -2.34
CA LEU A 70 3.27 13.17 -2.06
C LEU A 70 2.81 12.38 -3.30
N ILE A 71 2.79 13.00 -4.48
CA ILE A 71 2.45 12.33 -5.75
C ILE A 71 3.44 11.19 -6.03
N LEU A 72 4.74 11.42 -5.82
CA LEU A 72 5.77 10.39 -5.99
C LEU A 72 5.58 9.22 -5.01
N VAL A 73 5.33 9.49 -3.73
CA VAL A 73 5.07 8.46 -2.72
C VAL A 73 3.83 7.63 -3.08
N VAL A 74 2.74 8.29 -3.48
CA VAL A 74 1.51 7.64 -3.93
C VAL A 74 1.73 6.84 -5.22
N ALA A 75 2.55 7.32 -6.15
CA ALA A 75 2.86 6.62 -7.39
C ALA A 75 3.70 5.34 -7.13
N VAL A 76 4.68 5.41 -6.23
CA VAL A 76 5.50 4.25 -5.84
C VAL A 76 4.68 3.21 -5.09
N SER A 77 3.83 3.62 -4.15
CA SER A 77 2.93 2.70 -3.42
C SER A 77 1.92 2.03 -4.36
N ASN A 78 1.29 2.78 -5.26
CA ASN A 78 0.38 2.23 -6.27
C ASN A 78 1.06 1.27 -7.25
N ASN A 79 2.34 1.48 -7.55
CA ASN A 79 3.08 0.60 -8.46
C ASN A 79 3.34 -0.79 -7.83
N ASN A 80 3.59 -0.85 -6.51
CA ASN A 80 3.81 -2.13 -5.84
C ASN A 80 2.51 -2.91 -5.62
N THR A 81 1.42 -2.23 -5.29
CA THR A 81 0.11 -2.89 -5.04
C THR A 81 -0.49 -3.53 -6.30
N ARG A 82 -0.22 -2.99 -7.50
CA ARG A 82 -0.75 -3.54 -8.77
C ARG A 82 0.08 -4.68 -9.36
N LYS A 83 1.37 -4.78 -9.00
CA LYS A 83 2.27 -5.80 -9.58
C LYS A 83 1.92 -7.22 -9.16
N TRP A 84 1.52 -7.43 -7.90
CA TRP A 84 1.18 -8.77 -7.43
C TRP A 84 -0.02 -9.36 -8.19
N PRO A 85 -1.19 -8.68 -8.30
CA PRO A 85 -2.33 -9.23 -9.05
C PRO A 85 -2.00 -9.52 -10.52
N GLU A 86 -1.17 -8.68 -11.16
CA GLU A 86 -0.75 -8.90 -12.55
C GLU A 86 0.09 -10.17 -12.69
N LEU A 87 1.11 -10.35 -11.84
CA LEU A 87 1.97 -11.53 -11.88
C LEU A 87 1.20 -12.81 -11.52
N HIS A 88 0.34 -12.74 -10.49
CA HIS A 88 -0.48 -13.86 -10.04
C HIS A 88 -1.57 -14.25 -11.07
N SER A 89 -2.16 -13.29 -11.78
CA SER A 89 -3.09 -13.62 -12.86
C SER A 89 -2.36 -14.21 -14.07
N LYS A 90 -1.20 -13.66 -14.43
CA LYS A 90 -0.37 -14.17 -15.51
C LYS A 90 0.11 -15.60 -15.26
N SER A 91 0.53 -15.92 -14.03
CA SER A 91 0.95 -17.29 -13.67
C SER A 91 -0.19 -18.29 -13.87
N ARG A 92 -1.42 -17.94 -13.48
CA ARG A 92 -2.62 -18.78 -13.66
C ARG A 92 -2.92 -19.03 -15.14
N VAL A 93 -2.85 -18.00 -15.97
CA VAL A 93 -3.04 -18.15 -17.43
C VAL A 93 -1.97 -19.07 -18.03
N LEU A 94 -0.70 -18.90 -17.65
CA LEU A 94 0.38 -19.78 -18.11
C LEU A 94 0.17 -21.24 -17.65
N PHE A 95 -0.35 -21.42 -16.44
CA PHE A 95 -0.69 -22.74 -15.91
C PHE A 95 -1.82 -23.40 -16.70
N GLU A 96 -2.89 -22.66 -17.02
CA GLU A 96 -4.00 -23.14 -17.85
C GLU A 96 -3.56 -23.50 -19.28
N GLN A 97 -2.53 -22.83 -19.80
CA GLN A 97 -1.89 -23.15 -21.07
C GLN A 97 -0.94 -24.37 -21.00
N GLY A 98 -0.80 -25.01 -19.84
CA GLY A 98 0.12 -26.14 -19.62
C GLY A 98 1.60 -25.75 -19.49
N SER A 99 1.91 -24.44 -19.51
CA SER A 99 3.28 -23.93 -19.38
C SER A 99 3.70 -23.84 -17.90
N TYR A 100 3.79 -24.98 -17.22
CA TYR A 100 3.96 -25.03 -15.77
C TYR A 100 5.24 -24.38 -15.25
N ALA A 101 6.37 -24.54 -15.95
CA ALA A 101 7.63 -23.91 -15.53
C ALA A 101 7.54 -22.37 -15.56
N ALA A 102 6.90 -21.81 -16.61
CA ALA A 102 6.69 -20.38 -16.73
C ALA A 102 5.69 -19.86 -15.69
N ALA A 103 4.64 -20.65 -15.39
CA ALA A 103 3.69 -20.32 -14.33
C ALA A 103 4.38 -20.24 -12.96
N ILE A 104 5.24 -21.21 -12.63
CA ILE A 104 6.02 -21.22 -11.38
C ILE A 104 6.95 -20.01 -11.31
N ASP A 105 7.64 -19.65 -12.39
CA ASP A 105 8.53 -18.47 -12.41
C ASP A 105 7.75 -17.16 -12.17
N MET A 106 6.61 -16.98 -12.82
CA MET A 106 5.75 -15.81 -12.59
C MET A 106 5.21 -15.77 -11.17
N GLU A 107 4.79 -16.91 -10.62
CA GLU A 107 4.25 -16.96 -9.25
C GLU A 107 5.35 -16.74 -8.19
N LYS A 108 6.58 -17.19 -8.42
CA LYS A 108 7.73 -16.86 -7.55
C LYS A 108 7.97 -15.35 -7.53
N LYS A 109 7.86 -14.67 -8.68
CA LYS A 109 7.95 -13.20 -8.74
C LYS A 109 6.80 -12.55 -7.98
N ALA A 110 5.58 -13.05 -8.11
CA ALA A 110 4.44 -12.59 -7.32
C ALA A 110 4.72 -12.75 -5.82
N LEU A 111 5.18 -13.92 -5.38
CA LEU A 111 5.52 -14.19 -3.98
C LEU A 111 6.53 -13.18 -3.40
N VAL A 112 7.58 -12.83 -4.17
CA VAL A 112 8.55 -11.81 -3.74
C VAL A 112 7.88 -10.44 -3.55
N ILE A 113 6.96 -10.04 -4.44
CA ILE A 113 6.21 -8.80 -4.27
C ILE A 113 5.31 -8.87 -3.03
N ALA A 114 4.63 -9.98 -2.79
CA ALA A 114 3.77 -10.16 -1.61
C ALA A 114 4.56 -10.08 -0.31
N HIS A 115 5.77 -10.66 -0.26
CA HIS A 115 6.60 -10.66 0.93
C HIS A 115 7.18 -9.27 1.26
N ASN A 116 7.38 -8.44 0.24
CA ASN A 116 7.88 -7.07 0.40
C ASN A 116 6.76 -6.05 0.72
N ASP A 117 5.50 -6.45 0.69
CA ASP A 117 4.36 -5.64 1.11
C ASP A 117 4.12 -5.87 2.60
N GLU A 118 4.15 -4.81 3.42
CA GLU A 118 4.03 -4.95 4.87
C GLU A 118 2.66 -5.54 5.24
N ASN A 119 2.67 -6.73 5.87
CA ASN A 119 1.50 -7.44 6.42
C ASN A 119 0.55 -8.11 5.41
N ASP A 120 1.00 -8.49 4.20
CA ASP A 120 0.14 -9.24 3.27
C ASP A 120 0.26 -10.77 3.39
N ASP A 121 -0.02 -11.28 4.60
CA ASP A 121 -0.04 -12.73 4.88
C ASP A 121 -1.00 -13.49 3.93
N ASP A 122 -2.07 -12.83 3.44
CA ASP A 122 -3.03 -13.45 2.52
C ASP A 122 -2.47 -13.61 1.11
N ARG A 123 -1.86 -12.56 0.52
CA ARG A 123 -1.20 -12.70 -0.80
C ARG A 123 -0.05 -13.67 -0.76
N VAL A 124 0.74 -13.69 0.32
CA VAL A 124 1.82 -14.68 0.51
C VAL A 124 1.22 -16.09 0.53
N ALA A 125 0.15 -16.32 1.31
CA ALA A 125 -0.51 -17.62 1.36
C ALA A 125 -1.10 -18.05 0.01
N ARG A 126 -1.75 -17.14 -0.73
CA ARG A 126 -2.27 -17.39 -2.09
C ARG A 126 -1.16 -17.76 -3.06
N SER A 127 -0.03 -17.06 -3.03
CA SER A 127 1.09 -17.36 -3.91
C SER A 127 1.74 -18.70 -3.59
N LEU A 128 1.89 -19.04 -2.31
CA LEU A 128 2.36 -20.35 -1.87
C LEU A 128 1.40 -21.46 -2.31
N TYR A 129 0.09 -21.26 -2.16
CA TYR A 129 -0.91 -22.23 -2.62
C TYR A 129 -0.84 -22.46 -4.13
N SER A 130 -0.75 -21.40 -4.94
CA SER A 130 -0.57 -21.51 -6.38
C SER A 130 0.72 -22.26 -6.74
N LEU A 131 1.85 -21.91 -6.10
CA LEU A 131 3.12 -22.63 -6.30
C LEU A 131 3.00 -24.11 -5.96
N ALA A 132 2.30 -24.45 -4.88
CA ALA A 132 2.06 -25.82 -4.49
C ALA A 132 1.27 -26.58 -5.56
N HIS A 133 0.16 -26.00 -6.02
CA HIS A 133 -0.68 -26.59 -7.05
C HIS A 133 0.07 -26.77 -8.37
N PHE A 134 0.84 -25.76 -8.82
CA PHE A 134 1.63 -25.84 -10.04
C PHE A 134 2.75 -26.88 -9.94
N SER A 135 3.42 -26.95 -8.79
CA SER A 135 4.49 -27.91 -8.52
C SER A 135 3.95 -29.35 -8.50
N ARG A 136 2.81 -29.59 -7.84
CA ARG A 136 2.11 -30.89 -7.83
C ARG A 136 1.80 -31.36 -9.25
N LYS A 137 1.24 -30.47 -10.08
CA LYS A 137 0.92 -30.79 -11.49
C LYS A 137 2.14 -31.03 -12.36
N SER A 138 3.28 -30.49 -11.96
CA SER A 138 4.59 -30.72 -12.58
C SER A 138 5.32 -31.95 -12.02
N GLY A 139 4.71 -32.73 -11.12
CA GLY A 139 5.33 -33.89 -10.46
C GLY A 139 6.33 -33.56 -9.34
N GLN A 140 6.49 -32.28 -8.99
CA GLN A 140 7.38 -31.80 -7.92
C GLN A 140 6.65 -31.87 -6.57
N PHE A 141 6.43 -33.09 -6.08
CA PHE A 141 5.60 -33.34 -4.90
C PHE A 141 6.21 -32.86 -3.59
N VAL A 142 7.54 -32.88 -3.46
CA VAL A 142 8.24 -32.44 -2.23
C VAL A 142 8.12 -30.92 -2.05
N GLU A 143 8.36 -30.18 -3.11
CA GLU A 143 8.20 -28.72 -3.15
C GLU A 143 6.72 -28.35 -2.93
N ALA A 144 5.80 -29.06 -3.57
CA ALA A 144 4.37 -28.85 -3.40
C ALA A 144 3.94 -29.04 -1.94
N GLU A 145 4.39 -30.10 -1.27
CA GLU A 145 4.10 -30.34 0.14
C GLU A 145 4.60 -29.20 1.03
N ALA A 146 5.82 -28.73 0.80
CA ALA A 146 6.39 -27.62 1.56
C ALA A 146 5.57 -26.34 1.40
N PHE A 147 5.19 -26.00 0.16
CA PHE A 147 4.37 -24.82 -0.12
C PHE A 147 2.96 -24.91 0.45
N TYR A 148 2.29 -26.06 0.34
CA TYR A 148 0.98 -26.28 0.95
C TYR A 148 1.03 -26.10 2.48
N LYS A 149 2.05 -26.65 3.15
CA LYS A 149 2.22 -26.50 4.60
C LYS A 149 2.44 -25.04 5.02
N GLN A 150 3.23 -24.28 4.25
CA GLN A 150 3.44 -22.86 4.53
C GLN A 150 2.16 -22.03 4.32
N ALA A 151 1.39 -22.30 3.25
CA ALA A 151 0.10 -21.65 3.02
C ALA A 151 -0.90 -21.93 4.16
N ILE A 152 -0.99 -23.20 4.62
CA ILE A 152 -1.83 -23.59 5.77
C ILE A 152 -1.41 -22.83 7.03
N PHE A 153 -0.11 -22.70 7.29
CA PHE A 153 0.39 -21.98 8.47
C PHE A 153 -0.07 -20.51 8.48
N LEU A 154 0.07 -19.81 7.35
CA LEU A 154 -0.35 -18.41 7.22
C LEU A 154 -1.87 -18.26 7.32
N TRP A 155 -2.64 -19.08 6.60
CA TRP A 155 -4.10 -19.02 6.65
C TRP A 155 -4.70 -19.48 7.98
N ASN A 156 -3.98 -20.31 8.75
CA ASN A 156 -4.36 -20.63 10.12
C ASN A 156 -4.18 -19.41 11.05
N LYS A 157 -3.10 -18.62 10.87
CA LYS A 157 -2.86 -17.39 11.64
C LYS A 157 -3.93 -16.33 11.36
N THR A 158 -4.33 -16.18 10.09
CA THR A 158 -5.35 -15.20 9.67
C THR A 158 -6.79 -15.72 9.78
N LYS A 159 -6.98 -16.99 10.17
CA LYS A 159 -8.29 -17.68 10.24
C LYS A 159 -9.06 -17.62 8.91
N SER A 160 -8.35 -17.71 7.79
CA SER A 160 -8.96 -17.72 6.46
C SER A 160 -9.75 -19.02 6.22
N SER A 161 -10.90 -18.90 5.55
CA SER A 161 -11.67 -20.06 5.06
C SER A 161 -10.96 -20.86 3.99
N ASP A 162 -9.97 -20.26 3.32
CA ASP A 162 -9.21 -20.89 2.24
C ASP A 162 -8.31 -22.01 2.75
N MET A 163 -7.98 -22.03 4.05
CA MET A 163 -7.21 -23.10 4.69
C MET A 163 -7.79 -24.49 4.40
N GLU A 164 -9.12 -24.62 4.39
CA GLU A 164 -9.79 -25.92 4.20
C GLU A 164 -9.63 -26.44 2.76
N ILE A 165 -9.59 -25.54 1.77
CA ILE A 165 -9.33 -25.88 0.37
C ILE A 165 -7.92 -26.46 0.26
N VAL A 166 -6.94 -25.83 0.90
CA VAL A 166 -5.54 -26.32 0.91
C VAL A 166 -5.41 -27.69 1.56
N LEU A 167 -6.10 -27.91 2.67
CA LEU A 167 -6.10 -29.20 3.36
C LEU A 167 -6.62 -30.31 2.45
N GLY A 168 -7.71 -30.05 1.72
CA GLY A 168 -8.25 -30.98 0.72
C GLY A 168 -7.26 -31.30 -0.40
N ASP A 169 -6.60 -30.27 -0.92
CA ASP A 169 -5.62 -30.39 -2.01
C ASP A 169 -4.35 -31.14 -1.60
N LEU A 170 -3.84 -30.86 -0.40
CA LEU A 170 -2.70 -31.58 0.17
C LEU A 170 -3.07 -33.05 0.43
N ALA A 171 -4.27 -33.32 0.92
CA ALA A 171 -4.74 -34.69 1.12
C ALA A 171 -4.87 -35.46 -0.21
N GLN A 172 -5.42 -34.81 -1.24
CA GLN A 172 -5.50 -35.37 -2.59
C GLN A 172 -4.10 -35.71 -3.13
N MET A 173 -3.12 -34.82 -2.93
CA MET A 173 -1.74 -35.05 -3.32
C MET A 173 -1.09 -36.23 -2.57
N TYR A 174 -1.41 -36.43 -1.29
CA TYR A 174 -0.96 -37.61 -0.56
C TYR A 174 -1.62 -38.89 -1.06
N MET A 175 -2.91 -38.86 -1.41
CA MET A 175 -3.57 -40.01 -2.03
C MET A 175 -2.93 -40.38 -3.38
N GLU A 176 -2.56 -39.39 -4.21
CA GLU A 176 -1.85 -39.62 -5.48
C GLU A 176 -0.49 -40.33 -5.29
N GLN A 177 0.14 -40.13 -4.14
CA GLN A 177 1.40 -40.78 -3.77
C GLN A 177 1.22 -42.08 -2.96
N GLY A 178 -0.02 -42.53 -2.74
CA GLY A 178 -0.32 -43.69 -1.88
C GLY A 178 -0.06 -43.47 -0.39
N ARG A 179 0.17 -42.21 0.03
CA ARG A 179 0.47 -41.80 1.42
C ARG A 179 -0.81 -41.63 2.22
N PHE A 180 -1.56 -42.72 2.37
CA PHE A 180 -2.91 -42.70 2.95
C PHE A 180 -2.93 -42.30 4.43
N SER A 181 -1.88 -42.65 5.19
CA SER A 181 -1.72 -42.27 6.59
C SER A 181 -1.69 -40.75 6.80
N GLU A 182 -1.10 -40.01 5.87
CA GLU A 182 -1.03 -38.55 5.93
C GLU A 182 -2.27 -37.89 5.34
N ALA A 183 -2.93 -38.51 4.35
CA ALA A 183 -4.13 -37.97 3.72
C ALA A 183 -5.37 -38.00 4.62
N GLU A 184 -5.57 -39.10 5.34
CA GLU A 184 -6.76 -39.33 6.16
C GLU A 184 -7.05 -38.24 7.22
N PRO A 185 -6.11 -37.84 8.09
CA PRO A 185 -6.40 -36.82 9.10
C PRO A 185 -6.75 -35.46 8.48
N LEU A 186 -6.19 -35.14 7.31
CA LEU A 186 -6.52 -33.91 6.58
C LEU A 186 -7.94 -33.96 6.01
N LEU A 187 -8.33 -35.08 5.41
CA LEU A 187 -9.70 -35.28 4.91
C LEU A 187 -10.74 -35.29 6.03
N MET A 188 -10.43 -35.89 7.19
CA MET A 188 -11.32 -35.88 8.35
C MET A 188 -11.53 -34.48 8.91
N ARG A 189 -10.46 -33.67 9.00
CA ARG A 189 -10.56 -32.27 9.41
C ARG A 189 -11.42 -31.47 8.43
N TYR A 190 -11.16 -31.61 7.13
CA TYR A 190 -11.92 -30.89 6.11
C TYR A 190 -13.39 -31.32 6.08
N LEU A 191 -13.67 -32.62 6.21
CA LEU A 191 -15.03 -33.16 6.31
C LEU A 191 -15.81 -32.52 7.48
N HIS A 192 -15.21 -32.43 8.67
CA HIS A 192 -15.86 -31.82 9.84
C HIS A 192 -16.26 -30.36 9.61
N VAL A 193 -15.42 -29.57 8.93
CA VAL A 193 -15.74 -28.17 8.64
C VAL A 193 -16.84 -28.06 7.57
N THR A 194 -16.80 -28.91 6.56
CA THR A 194 -17.83 -28.95 5.51
C THR A 194 -19.17 -29.45 6.04
N GLU A 195 -19.19 -30.40 6.97
CA GLU A 195 -20.39 -30.83 7.70
C GLU A 195 -21.05 -29.68 8.45
N LYS A 196 -20.27 -28.83 9.12
CA LYS A 196 -20.79 -27.63 9.80
C LYS A 196 -21.37 -26.60 8.84
N ARG A 197 -20.82 -26.49 7.63
CA ARG A 197 -21.35 -25.59 6.59
C ARG A 197 -22.57 -26.15 5.87
N GLY A 198 -22.83 -27.45 5.97
CA GLY A 198 -23.98 -28.10 5.35
C GLY A 198 -23.83 -28.31 3.83
N ASP A 199 -22.62 -28.23 3.28
CA ASP A 199 -22.36 -28.45 1.86
C ASP A 199 -22.37 -29.97 1.55
N GLN A 200 -23.53 -30.48 1.14
CA GLN A 200 -23.70 -31.91 0.84
C GLN A 200 -22.79 -32.40 -0.30
N GLY A 201 -22.47 -31.54 -1.26
CA GLY A 201 -21.60 -31.89 -2.39
C GLY A 201 -20.18 -32.18 -1.92
N GLU A 202 -19.60 -31.24 -1.17
CA GLU A 202 -18.26 -31.41 -0.62
C GLU A 202 -18.19 -32.54 0.43
N ILE A 203 -19.24 -32.72 1.25
CA ILE A 203 -19.32 -33.85 2.20
C ILE A 203 -19.19 -35.18 1.45
N VAL A 204 -19.94 -35.35 0.35
CA VAL A 204 -19.88 -36.57 -0.46
C VAL A 204 -18.49 -36.79 -1.05
N LEU A 205 -17.87 -35.76 -1.63
CA LEU A 205 -16.53 -35.86 -2.20
C LEU A 205 -15.48 -36.30 -1.16
N ARG A 206 -15.54 -35.73 0.05
CA ARG A 206 -14.61 -36.11 1.12
C ARG A 206 -14.85 -37.53 1.64
N LEU A 207 -16.11 -37.94 1.77
CA LEU A 207 -16.45 -39.32 2.14
C LEU A 207 -16.00 -40.32 1.08
N GLU A 208 -16.10 -39.99 -0.21
CA GLU A 208 -15.60 -40.86 -1.28
C GLU A 208 -14.07 -41.00 -1.23
N ALA A 209 -13.34 -39.92 -1.00
CA ALA A 209 -11.89 -39.96 -0.78
C ALA A 209 -11.51 -40.84 0.43
N LEU A 210 -12.23 -40.69 1.56
CA LEU A 210 -12.03 -41.54 2.74
C LEU A 210 -12.38 -43.01 2.45
N ALA A 211 -13.41 -43.29 1.65
CA ALA A 211 -13.76 -44.65 1.26
C ALA A 211 -12.64 -45.30 0.43
N ILE A 212 -12.00 -44.56 -0.49
CA ILE A 212 -10.82 -45.04 -1.20
C ILE A 212 -9.73 -45.41 -0.21
N ILE A 213 -9.38 -44.51 0.71
CA ILE A 213 -8.37 -44.76 1.75
C ILE A 213 -8.70 -46.02 2.57
N TYR A 214 -9.94 -46.16 3.04
CA TYR A 214 -10.36 -47.32 3.83
C TYR A 214 -10.30 -48.62 3.05
N LYS A 215 -10.63 -48.59 1.75
CA LYS A 215 -10.52 -49.75 0.87
C LYS A 215 -9.06 -50.17 0.70
N GLU A 216 -8.18 -49.23 0.36
CA GLU A 216 -6.76 -49.50 0.11
C GLU A 216 -6.01 -49.94 1.38
N THR A 217 -6.44 -49.47 2.55
CA THR A 217 -5.87 -49.85 3.85
C THR A 217 -6.52 -51.09 4.49
N GLY A 218 -7.46 -51.76 3.80
CA GLY A 218 -8.13 -52.96 4.32
C GLY A 218 -9.11 -52.71 5.48
N ARG A 219 -9.48 -51.46 5.73
CA ARG A 219 -10.41 -51.05 6.81
C ARG A 219 -11.87 -51.22 6.37
N ILE A 220 -12.29 -52.48 6.27
CA ILE A 220 -13.58 -52.88 5.69
C ILE A 220 -14.78 -52.27 6.41
N TYR A 221 -14.73 -52.16 7.74
CA TYR A 221 -15.82 -51.57 8.52
C TYR A 221 -16.01 -50.09 8.17
N GLN A 222 -14.95 -49.28 8.27
CA GLN A 222 -14.99 -47.86 7.92
C GLN A 222 -15.35 -47.61 6.45
N TYR A 223 -14.88 -48.47 5.54
CA TYR A 223 -15.27 -48.40 4.13
C TYR A 223 -16.79 -48.56 3.96
N LYS A 224 -17.38 -49.61 4.53
CA LYS A 224 -18.82 -49.90 4.41
C LYS A 224 -19.69 -48.79 5.03
N THR A 225 -19.32 -48.29 6.20
CA THR A 225 -20.07 -47.21 6.87
C THR A 225 -20.00 -45.92 6.06
N THR A 226 -18.81 -45.56 5.55
CA THR A 226 -18.60 -44.37 4.71
C THR A 226 -19.41 -44.43 3.41
N VAL A 227 -19.37 -45.54 2.68
CA VAL A 227 -20.15 -45.72 1.44
C VAL A 227 -21.66 -45.68 1.70
N THR A 228 -22.12 -46.26 2.81
CA THR A 228 -23.54 -46.21 3.21
C THR A 228 -23.98 -44.77 3.47
N ARG A 229 -23.13 -43.98 4.14
CA ARG A 229 -23.37 -42.56 4.38
C ARG A 229 -23.48 -41.75 3.08
N VAL A 230 -22.58 -41.99 2.12
CA VAL A 230 -22.65 -41.35 0.79
C VAL A 230 -23.96 -41.65 0.09
N LYS A 231 -24.40 -42.91 0.08
CA LYS A 231 -25.68 -43.31 -0.53
C LYS A 231 -26.87 -42.62 0.13
N LYS A 232 -26.87 -42.49 1.46
CA LYS A 232 -27.94 -41.80 2.20
C LYS A 232 -28.04 -40.32 1.82
N ILE A 233 -26.91 -39.64 1.61
CA ILE A 233 -26.89 -38.23 1.20
C ILE A 233 -27.38 -38.06 -0.24
N ARG A 234 -27.02 -38.98 -1.15
CA ARG A 234 -27.44 -38.92 -2.56
C ARG A 234 -28.90 -39.34 -2.80
N GLY A 235 -29.47 -40.14 -1.91
CA GLY A 235 -30.80 -40.73 -2.05
C GLY A 235 -31.87 -40.17 -1.10
N GLY A 236 -31.54 -39.16 -0.30
CA GLY A 236 -32.50 -38.39 0.51
C GLY A 236 -32.81 -37.07 -0.17
#